data_AF-A0A392SS47-F1
#
_entry.id   AF-A0A392SS47-F1
#
_cell.length_a   1.000
_cell.length_b   1.000
_cell.length_c   1.000
_cell.angle_alpha   90.00
_cell.angle_beta   90.00
_cell.angle_gamma   90.00
#
_symmetry.space_group_name_H-M   'P 1'
#
loop_
_entity.id
_entity.type
_entity.pdbx_description
1 polymer ?
#
loop_
_entity_poly.entity_id
_entity_poly.type
_entity_poly.pdbx_seq_one_letter_code
_entity_poly.pdbx_strand_id
1 'polypeptide(L)' 'MVAWSVELSEFDIAYVPRGAIKSQVLADFVFELTNPPNESEPRPWT' A
#
# COMPACT_ATOMS: atom_id res chain seq x y z
N MET A 1 -12.95 -4.86 -0.47
CA MET A 1 -12.83 -3.44 -0.05
C MET A 1 -14.15 -3.02 0.61
N VAL A 2 -14.44 -3.56 1.80
CA VAL A 2 -15.74 -3.35 2.49
C VAL A 2 -15.53 -3.07 3.98
N ALA A 3 -14.49 -3.65 4.60
CA ALA A 3 -14.21 -3.48 6.04
C ALA A 3 -14.13 -2.00 6.49
N TRP A 4 -13.34 -1.18 5.80
CA TRP A 4 -13.17 0.24 6.16
C TRP A 4 -14.44 1.08 6.00
N SER A 5 -15.28 0.77 5.00
CA SER A 5 -16.53 1.50 4.81
C SER A 5 -17.53 1.24 5.93
N VAL A 6 -17.55 0.02 6.47
CA VAL A 6 -18.45 -0.37 7.55
C VAL A 6 -17.99 0.22 8.88
N GLU A 7 -16.70 0.08 9.20
CA GLU A 7 -16.13 0.57 10.46
C GLU A 7 -16.22 2.09 10.60
N LEU A 8 -15.94 2.84 9.53
CA LEU A 8 -15.98 4.30 9.57
C LEU A 8 -17.41 4.88 9.62
N SER A 9 -18.40 4.14 9.12
CA SER A 9 -19.80 4.58 9.16
C SER A 9 -20.37 4.62 10.58
N GLU A 10 -19.79 3.88 11.54
CA GLU A 10 -20.21 3.95 12.95
C GLU A 10 -19.88 5.31 13.58
N PHE A 11 -18.95 6.06 12.99
CA PHE A 11 -18.49 7.36 13.46
C PHE A 11 -18.96 8.52 12.58
N ASP A 12 -19.97 8.31 11.72
CA ASP A 12 -20.42 9.27 10.70
C ASP A 12 -19.30 9.68 9.70
N ILE A 13 -18.31 8.82 9.48
CA ILE A 13 -17.21 9.05 8.52
C ILE A 13 -17.49 8.29 7.22
N ALA A 14 -17.62 9.03 6.11
CA ALA A 14 -17.79 8.44 4.79
C ALA A 14 -16.44 8.02 4.18
N TYR A 15 -16.25 6.71 3.99
CA TYR A 15 -15.08 6.20 3.27
C TYR A 15 -15.23 6.39 1.75
N VAL A 16 -14.29 7.12 1.14
CA VAL A 16 -14.21 7.27 -0.31
C VAL A 16 -12.97 6.50 -0.80
N PRO A 17 -13.14 5.35 -1.48
CA PRO A 17 -12.00 4.63 -2.02
C PRO A 17 -11.34 5.49 -3.10
N ARG A 18 -10.07 5.85 -2.89
CA ARG A 18 -9.23 6.32 -3.99
C ARG A 18 -8.88 5.10 -4.84
N GLY A 19 -9.17 5.18 -6.14
CA GLY A 19 -8.75 4.16 -7.09
C GLY A 19 -7.24 3.90 -6.98
N ALA A 20 -6.79 2.72 -7.43
CA ALA A 20 -5.39 2.35 -7.37
C ALA A 20 -4.52 3.50 -7.87
N ILE A 21 -3.64 3.99 -7.00
CA ILE A 21 -2.77 5.10 -7.30
C ILE A 21 -1.77 4.55 -8.33
N LYS A 22 -1.98 4.83 -9.62
CA LYS A 22 -1.10 4.32 -10.69
C LYS A 22 0.37 4.73 -10.49
N SER A 23 0.61 5.81 -9.74
CA SER A 23 1.95 6.22 -9.35
C SER A 23 2.57 5.40 -8.22
N GLN A 24 1.84 4.50 -7.56
CA GLN A 24 2.43 3.53 -6.61
C GLN A 24 3.43 2.65 -7.34
N VAL A 25 3.07 2.10 -8.50
CA VAL A 25 3.99 1.30 -9.30
C VAL A 25 5.25 2.08 -9.68
N LEU A 26 5.12 3.38 -9.99
CA LEU A 26 6.27 4.24 -10.26
C LEU A 26 7.11 4.51 -9.00
N ALA A 27 6.46 4.74 -7.85
CA ALA A 27 7.14 4.97 -6.58
C ALA A 27 7.89 3.71 -6.11
N ASP A 28 7.26 2.54 -6.20
CA ASP A 28 7.85 1.24 -5.87
C ASP A 28 9.03 0.94 -6.81
N PHE A 29 8.88 1.21 -8.11
CA PHE A 29 9.98 1.06 -9.08
C PHE A 29 11.16 1.99 -8.79
N VAL A 30 10.90 3.26 -8.49
CA VAL A 30 11.97 4.21 -8.11
C VAL A 30 12.63 3.78 -6.80
N PHE A 31 11.85 3.31 -5.82
CA PHE A 31 12.35 2.80 -4.55
C PHE A 31 13.24 1.57 -4.74
N GLU A 32 12.84 0.58 -5.56
CA GLU A 32 13.66 -0.57 -5.93
C GLU A 32 14.98 -0.16 -6.64
N LEU A 33 14.94 0.90 -7.45
CA LEU A 33 16.13 1.40 -8.15
C LEU A 33 17.11 2.17 -7.26
N THR A 34 16.61 2.87 -6.23
CA THR A 34 17.45 3.72 -5.36
C THR A 34 17.80 3.08 -4.04
N ASN A 35 17.09 2.04 -3.63
CA ASN A 35 17.39 1.31 -2.42
C ASN A 35 18.21 0.05 -2.79
N PRO A 36 19.51 -0.01 -2.47
CA PRO A 36 20.23 -1.28 -2.59
C PRO A 36 19.51 -2.33 -1.73
N PRO A 37 19.51 -3.61 -2.11
CA PRO A 37 18.85 -4.66 -1.33
C PRO A 37 19.38 -4.59 0.10
N ASN A 38 18.56 -4.11 1.02
CA ASN A 38 18.90 -4.18 2.44
C ASN A 38 18.97 -5.67 2.75
N GLU A 39 20.14 -6.12 3.22
CA GLU A 39 20.43 -7.50 3.59
C GLU A 39 19.54 -8.04 4.73
N SER A 40 18.55 -7.26 5.19
CA SER A 40 17.72 -7.50 6.36
C SER A 40 16.30 -7.99 6.06
N GLU A 41 15.89 -8.14 4.80
CA GLU A 41 14.61 -8.78 4.48
C GLU A 41 14.84 -10.28 4.19
N PRO A 42 14.30 -11.20 5.02
CA PRO A 42 14.42 -12.62 4.73
C PRO A 42 13.67 -12.90 3.43
N ARG A 43 14.42 -13.32 2.40
CA ARG A 43 13.82 -13.76 1.14
C ARG A 43 12.87 -14.92 1.47
N PRO A 44 11.57 -14.83 1.16
CA PRO A 44 10.59 -15.85 1.54
C PRO A 44 10.73 -17.18 0.78
N TRP A 45 11.80 -17.36 0.00
CA TRP A 45 12.05 -18.57 -0.79
C TRP A 45 13.46 -19.17 -0.60
N THR A 46 14.20 -18.81 0.45
CA THR A 46 15.29 -19.69 0.93
C THR A 46 14.75 -20.67 1.96
#